data_AF-L0ABW2-F1
#
_entry.id   AF-L0ABW2-F1
#
_cell.length_a   1.000
_cell.length_b   1.000
_cell.length_c   1.000
_cell.angle_alpha   90.00
_cell.angle_beta   90.00
_cell.angle_gamma   90.00
#
_symmetry.space_group_name_H-M   'P 1'
#
loop_
_entity.id
_entity.type
_entity.pdbx_description
1 polymer ?
#
loop_
_entity_poly.entity_id
_entity_poly.type
_entity_poly.pdbx_seq_one_letter_code
_entity_poly.pdbx_strand_id
1 'polypeptide(L)'
;MLIVNGDTMDIITFVQQITERITALAWALFLLTWSVGWTIRGSPIPINKLKRLGSSLIEDSIWAAFWLAIGSSLFSFIVYVVNLITG
;
A
#
# COMPACT_ATOMS: atom_id res chain seq x y z
N MET A 1 29.54 10.95 -11.73
CA MET A 1 30.69 10.02 -11.73
C MET A 1 30.11 8.63 -11.57
N LEU A 2 30.13 7.85 -12.64
CA LEU A 2 29.59 6.50 -12.72
C LEU A 2 30.60 5.52 -12.12
N ILE A 3 30.18 4.71 -11.16
CA ILE A 3 30.84 3.45 -10.82
C ILE A 3 29.76 2.37 -10.90
N VAL A 4 29.67 1.75 -12.07
CA VAL A 4 29.00 0.45 -12.28
C VAL A 4 30.08 -0.58 -12.03
N ASN A 5 30.06 -1.25 -10.86
CA ASN A 5 30.77 -2.50 -10.58
C ASN A 5 30.14 -3.15 -9.33
N GLY A 6 29.10 -3.98 -9.56
CA GLY A 6 28.37 -4.71 -8.51
C GLY A 6 26.96 -5.13 -8.95
N ASP A 7 26.83 -5.76 -10.12
CA ASP A 7 25.60 -5.81 -10.92
C ASP A 7 24.38 -6.49 -10.27
N THR A 8 24.56 -7.27 -9.20
CA THR A 8 23.45 -7.92 -8.47
C THR A 8 22.99 -7.14 -7.24
N MET A 9 23.86 -6.43 -6.52
CA MET A 9 23.43 -5.68 -5.32
C MET A 9 22.66 -4.40 -5.68
N ASP A 10 22.97 -3.77 -6.83
CA ASP A 10 22.29 -2.55 -7.28
C ASP A 10 20.85 -2.82 -7.73
N ILE A 11 20.62 -3.88 -8.52
CA ILE A 11 19.27 -4.24 -8.97
C ILE A 11 18.36 -4.66 -7.79
N ILE A 12 18.91 -5.39 -6.81
CA ILE A 12 18.17 -5.80 -5.61
C ILE A 12 17.79 -4.57 -4.79
N THR A 13 18.74 -3.65 -4.57
CA THR A 13 18.50 -2.40 -3.84
C THR A 13 17.47 -1.52 -4.56
N PHE A 14 17.55 -1.46 -5.89
CA PHE A 14 16.59 -0.72 -6.72
C PHE A 14 15.16 -1.29 -6.62
N VAL A 15 15.02 -2.61 -6.71
CA VAL A 15 13.71 -3.28 -6.57
C VAL A 15 13.15 -3.09 -5.16
N GLN A 16 13.98 -3.16 -4.11
CA GLN A 16 13.55 -2.87 -2.74
C GLN A 16 13.07 -1.44 -2.59
N GLN A 17 13.83 -0.45 -3.07
CA GLN A 17 13.44 0.96 -3.01
C GLN A 17 12.13 1.25 -3.75
N ILE A 18 11.93 0.65 -4.93
CA ILE A 18 10.67 0.81 -5.67
C ILE A 18 9.52 0.16 -4.92
N THR A 19 9.71 -1.06 -4.40
CA THR A 19 8.70 -1.79 -3.62
C THR A 19 8.26 -0.98 -2.39
N GLU A 20 9.21 -0.43 -1.64
CA GLU A 20 8.95 0.41 -0.47
C GLU A 20 8.18 1.68 -0.85
N ARG A 21 8.60 2.39 -1.91
CA ARG A 21 7.93 3.60 -2.39
C ARG A 21 6.52 3.33 -2.87
N ILE A 22 6.30 2.26 -3.65
CA ILE A 22 4.97 1.86 -4.13
C ILE A 22 4.08 1.49 -2.95
N THR A 23 4.60 0.74 -1.97
CA THR A 23 3.85 0.37 -0.76
C THR A 23 3.45 1.61 0.04
N ALA A 24 4.35 2.58 0.21
CA ALA A 24 4.05 3.83 0.88
C ALA A 24 2.98 4.66 0.13
N LEU A 25 3.08 4.74 -1.20
CA LEU A 25 2.07 5.40 -2.03
C LEU A 25 0.71 4.71 -1.94
N ALA A 26 0.69 3.38 -1.89
CA ALA A 26 -0.54 2.61 -1.74
C ALA A 26 -1.21 2.87 -0.39
N TRP A 27 -0.44 2.93 0.70
CA TRP A 27 -0.95 3.33 2.01
C TRP A 27 -1.48 4.77 2.02
N ALA A 28 -0.78 5.70 1.35
CA ALA A 28 -1.24 7.08 1.24
C ALA A 28 -2.57 7.20 0.46
N LEU A 29 -2.71 6.48 -0.65
CA LEU A 29 -3.96 6.43 -1.43
C LEU A 29 -5.11 5.80 -0.64
N PHE A 30 -4.83 4.75 0.12
CA PHE A 30 -5.79 4.15 1.03
C PHE A 30 -6.32 5.19 2.04
N LEU A 31 -5.42 5.86 2.76
CA LEU A 31 -5.79 6.85 3.77
C LEU A 31 -6.54 8.04 3.16
N LEU A 32 -6.17 8.47 1.96
CA LEU A 32 -6.86 9.54 1.25
C LEU A 32 -8.29 9.12 0.91
N THR A 33 -8.47 7.93 0.33
CA THR A 33 -9.79 7.41 -0.04
C THR A 33 -10.67 7.21 1.19
N TRP A 34 -10.11 6.66 2.26
CA TRP A 34 -10.80 6.47 3.54
C TRP A 34 -11.22 7.80 4.17
N SER A 35 -10.34 8.80 4.20
CA SER A 35 -10.63 10.14 4.71
C SER A 35 -11.71 10.86 3.89
N VAL A 36 -11.69 10.72 2.56
CA VAL A 36 -12.73 11.24 1.66
C VAL A 36 -14.07 10.56 1.91
N GLY A 37 -14.09 9.24 2.07
CA GLY A 37 -15.30 8.48 2.39
C GLY A 37 -15.95 8.94 3.70
N TRP A 38 -15.14 9.18 4.75
CA TRP A 38 -15.63 9.76 6.00
C TRP A 38 -16.13 11.19 5.85
N THR A 39 -15.45 12.01 5.06
CA THR A 39 -15.87 13.40 4.76
C THR A 39 -17.25 13.42 4.11
N ILE A 40 -17.51 12.52 3.16
CA ILE A 40 -18.80 12.40 2.47
C ILE A 40 -19.89 11.89 3.42
N ARG A 41 -19.58 10.88 4.24
CA ARG A 41 -20.55 10.29 5.19
C ARG A 41 -20.88 11.23 6.36
N GLY A 42 -19.88 11.93 6.88
CA GLY A 42 -19.98 12.86 8.01
C GLY A 42 -20.60 14.21 7.63
N SER A 43 -20.76 14.49 6.34
CA SER A 43 -21.40 15.71 5.88
C SER A 43 -22.89 15.74 6.27
N PRO A 44 -23.40 16.83 6.86
CA PRO A 44 -24.81 17.00 7.25
C PRO A 44 -25.73 17.25 6.03
N ILE A 45 -25.48 16.53 4.93
CA ILE A 45 -26.22 16.66 3.68
C ILE A 45 -27.29 15.54 3.62
N PRO A 46 -28.57 15.88 3.39
CA PRO A 46 -29.69 14.92 3.34
C PRO A 46 -29.77 14.18 2.00
N ILE A 47 -28.64 13.78 1.42
CA ILE A 47 -28.58 12.99 0.18
C ILE A 47 -28.18 11.56 0.53
N ASN A 48 -29.18 10.68 0.65
CA ASN A 48 -28.96 9.26 0.97
C ASN A 48 -28.03 8.56 -0.03
N LYS A 49 -28.06 8.95 -1.31
CA LYS A 49 -27.15 8.43 -2.34
C LYS A 49 -25.68 8.75 -2.04
N LEU A 50 -25.39 9.96 -1.56
CA LEU A 50 -24.03 10.41 -1.26
C LEU A 50 -23.46 9.67 -0.04
N LYS A 51 -24.29 9.48 0.99
CA LYS A 51 -23.93 8.66 2.16
C LYS A 51 -23.62 7.21 1.79
N ARG A 52 -24.36 6.64 0.82
CA ARG A 52 -24.10 5.30 0.30
C ARG A 52 -22.77 5.21 -0.46
N LEU A 53 -22.45 6.23 -1.27
CA LEU A 53 -21.16 6.31 -1.96
C LEU A 53 -20.00 6.43 -0.97
N GLY A 54 -20.11 7.28 0.05
CA GLY A 54 -19.10 7.37 1.11
C GLY A 54 -18.88 6.04 1.83
N SER A 55 -19.96 5.29 2.13
CA SER A 55 -19.86 3.96 2.73
C SER A 55 -19.17 2.96 1.82
N SER A 56 -19.50 2.94 0.52
CA SER A 56 -18.85 2.06 -0.47
C SER A 56 -17.36 2.36 -0.60
N LEU A 57 -16.98 3.65 -0.63
CA LEU A 57 -15.58 4.07 -0.69
C LEU A 57 -14.80 3.64 0.56
N ILE A 58 -15.40 3.74 1.75
CA ILE A 58 -14.78 3.27 2.99
C ILE A 58 -14.61 1.75 2.96
N GLU A 59 -15.61 1.01 2.51
CA GLU A 59 -15.54 -0.45 2.40
C GLU A 59 -14.46 -0.90 1.42
N ASP A 60 -14.46 -0.34 0.20
CA ASP A 60 -13.47 -0.65 -0.83
C ASP A 60 -12.04 -0.30 -0.36
N SER A 61 -11.88 0.81 0.35
CA SER A 61 -10.57 1.20 0.89
C SER A 61 -10.11 0.26 2.01
N ILE A 62 -10.99 -0.20 2.91
CA ILE A 62 -10.64 -1.19 3.95
C ILE A 62 -10.18 -2.50 3.30
N TRP A 63 -10.87 -2.97 2.25
CA TRP A 63 -10.47 -4.16 1.50
C TRP A 63 -9.10 -3.97 0.82
N ALA A 64 -8.84 -2.79 0.25
CA ALA A 64 -7.53 -2.47 -0.33
C ALA A 64 -6.42 -2.49 0.74
N ALA A 65 -6.63 -1.88 1.90
CA ALA A 65 -5.66 -1.91 3.01
C ALA A 65 -5.42 -3.33 3.55
N PHE A 66 -6.47 -4.13 3.65
CA PHE A 66 -6.36 -5.53 4.04
C PHE A 66 -5.46 -6.30 3.05
N TRP A 67 -5.68 -6.12 1.75
CA TRP A 67 -4.85 -6.76 0.73
C TRP A 67 -3.41 -6.26 0.75
N LEU A 68 -3.18 -4.96 0.95
CA LEU A 68 -1.85 -4.38 1.09
C LEU A 68 -1.10 -4.91 2.32
N ALA A 69 -1.79 -5.04 3.45
CA ALA A 69 -1.22 -5.59 4.68
C ALA A 69 -0.82 -7.06 4.50
N ILE A 70 -1.67 -7.86 3.86
CA ILE A 70 -1.34 -9.26 3.56
C ILE A 70 -0.18 -9.36 2.58
N GLY A 71 -0.21 -8.59 1.48
CA GLY A 71 0.84 -8.61 0.46
C GLY A 71 2.20 -8.22 1.03
N SER A 72 2.25 -7.16 1.84
CA SER A 72 3.49 -6.71 2.51
C SER A 72 3.99 -7.73 3.54
N SER A 73 3.08 -8.32 4.32
CA SER A 73 3.44 -9.36 5.30
C SER A 73 3.99 -10.62 4.62
N LEU A 74 3.34 -11.06 3.53
CA LEU A 74 3.77 -12.24 2.77
C LEU A 74 5.14 -11.99 2.10
N PHE A 75 5.34 -10.81 1.52
CA PHE A 75 6.63 -10.44 0.93
C PHE A 75 7.75 -10.44 1.98
N SER A 76 7.51 -9.82 3.15
CA SER A 76 8.46 -9.82 4.26
C SER A 76 8.77 -11.24 4.74
N PHE A 77 7.76 -12.11 4.83
CA PHE A 77 7.92 -13.50 5.21
C PHE A 77 8.79 -14.28 4.21
N ILE A 78 8.57 -14.10 2.90
CA ILE A 78 9.40 -14.75 1.86
C ILE A 78 10.85 -14.30 1.98
N VAL A 79 11.10 -13.00 2.11
CA VAL A 79 12.46 -12.45 2.28
C VAL A 79 13.11 -13.01 3.54
N TYR A 80 12.38 -13.12 4.64
CA TYR A 80 12.87 -13.75 5.87
C TYR A 80 13.29 -15.20 5.65
N VAL A 81 12.45 -16.01 5.00
CA VAL A 81 12.76 -17.42 4.72
C VAL A 81 13.97 -17.57 3.81
N VAL A 82 14.08 -16.75 2.76
CA VAL A 82 15.24 -16.78 1.84
C VAL A 82 16.54 -16.44 2.58
N ASN A 83 16.52 -15.43 3.44
CA ASN A 83 17.69 -15.06 4.25
C ASN A 83 18.07 -16.15 5.25
N LEU A 84 17.10 -16.85 5.85
CA LEU A 84 17.35 -17.96 6.76
C LEU A 84 18.04 -19.16 6.09
N ILE A 85 17.76 -19.39 4.79
CA ILE A 85 18.32 -20.53 4.04
C ILE A 85 19.67 -20.19 3.40
N THR A 86 19.87 -18.93 3.02
CA THR A 86 21.07 -18.46 2.30
C THR A 86 22.18 -17.97 3.25
N GLY A 87 21.82 -17.55 4.46
CA GLY A 87 22.75 -17.21 5.54
C GLY A 87 23.19 -18.42 6.34
#